data_AF-A0A382AEP5-F1
#
_entry.id   AF-A0A382AEP5-F1
#
_cell.length_a   1.000
_cell.length_b   1.000
_cell.length_c   1.000
_cell.angle_alpha   90.00
_cell.angle_beta   90.00
_cell.angle_gamma   90.00
#
_symmetry.space_group_name_H-M   'P 1'
#
loop_
_entity.id
_entity.type
_entity.pdbx_description
1 polymer ?
#
loop_
_entity_poly.entity_id
_entity_poly.type
_entity_poly.pdbx_seq_one_letter_code
_entity_poly.pdbx_strand_id
1 'polypeptide(L)' 'MLASDSKKKKEIIDLLSSIRLEIQAYPRPIAGCDDQFNSLLSERDRLTQKLYRLVQTGQDSENL' A
#
# COMPACT_ATOMS: atom_id res chain seq x y z
N MET A 1 -18.73 8.24 10.83
CA MET A 1 -18.00 7.61 9.70
C MET A 1 -16.49 7.43 9.96
N LEU A 2 -15.83 8.22 10.82
CA LEU A 2 -14.37 8.28 10.97
C LEU A 2 -13.65 6.99 11.45
N ALA A 3 -14.30 6.14 12.25
CA ALA A 3 -13.67 4.92 12.78
C ALA A 3 -13.36 3.87 11.68
N SER A 4 -14.13 3.86 10.59
CA SER A 4 -13.95 2.91 9.49
C SER A 4 -12.71 3.24 8.66
N ASP A 5 -12.43 4.52 8.44
CA ASP A 5 -11.33 4.94 7.58
C ASP A 5 -9.98 4.85 8.29
N SER A 6 -9.96 5.11 9.60
CA SER A 6 -8.77 4.88 10.44
C SER A 6 -8.40 3.38 10.50
N LYS A 7 -9.40 2.50 10.58
CA LYS A 7 -9.20 1.04 10.50
C LYS A 7 -8.68 0.60 9.13
N LYS A 8 -9.29 1.05 8.03
CA LYS A 8 -8.83 0.76 6.65
C LYS A 8 -7.41 1.26 6.40
N LYS A 9 -7.08 2.45 6.92
CA LYS A 9 -5.73 3.04 6.82
C LYS A 9 -4.71 2.13 7.50
N LYS A 10 -5.01 1.66 8.71
CA LYS A 10 -4.15 0.73 9.45
C LYS A 10 -3.95 -0.59 8.69
N GLU A 11 -5.03 -1.19 8.18
CA GLU A 11 -4.96 -2.44 7.40
C GLU A 11 -4.06 -2.28 6.15
N ILE A 12 -4.15 -1.16 5.44
CA ILE A 12 -3.31 -0.89 4.27
C ILE A 12 -1.83 -0.71 4.67
N ILE A 13 -1.56 -0.05 5.80
CA ILE A 13 -0.19 0.12 6.32
C ILE A 13 0.41 -1.22 6.73
N ASP A 14 -0.36 -2.06 7.41
CA ASP A 14 0.08 -3.38 7.86
C ASP A 14 0.38 -4.28 6.64
N LEU A 15 -0.47 -4.25 5.61
CA LEU A 15 -0.24 -4.99 4.35
C LEU A 15 0.96 -4.47 3.55
N LEU A 16 1.14 -3.15 3.45
CA LEU A 16 2.32 -2.55 2.82
C LEU A 16 3.62 -2.97 3.51
N SER A 17 3.58 -3.12 4.84
CA SER A 17 4.73 -3.56 5.61
C SER A 17 5.09 -5.02 5.29
N SER A 18 4.10 -5.92 5.18
CA SER A 18 4.31 -7.32 4.76
C SER A 18 4.95 -7.39 3.37
N ILE A 19 4.36 -6.70 2.39
CA ILE A 19 4.85 -6.73 1.00
C ILE A 19 6.28 -6.19 0.90
N ARG A 20 6.62 -5.15 1.67
CA ARG A 20 7.99 -4.61 1.70
C ARG A 20 8.99 -5.60 2.27
N LEU A 21 8.61 -6.34 3.31
CA LEU A 21 9.45 -7.40 3.87
C LEU A 21 9.64 -8.55 2.88
N GLU A 22 8.58 -8.96 2.18
CA GLU A 22 8.66 -9.99 1.14
C GLU A 22 9.57 -9.58 -0.02
N ILE A 23 9.44 -8.34 -0.52
CA ILE A 23 10.33 -7.78 -1.54
C ILE A 23 11.79 -7.75 -1.06
N GLN A 24 12.03 -7.37 0.20
CA GLN A 24 13.37 -7.26 0.76
C GLN A 24 14.03 -8.64 0.95
N ALA A 25 13.24 -9.65 1.34
CA ALA A 25 13.71 -11.02 1.52
C ALA A 25 13.77 -11.80 0.19
N TYR A 26 13.29 -11.22 -0.92
CA TYR A 26 13.16 -11.91 -2.18
C TYR A 26 14.55 -12.22 -2.79
N PRO A 27 14.83 -13.48 -3.19
CA PRO A 27 16.08 -13.82 -3.87
C PRO A 27 16.20 -13.04 -5.17
N ARG A 28 17.43 -12.65 -5.60
CA ARG A 28 17.68 -11.72 -6.72
C ARG A 28 16.71 -11.93 -7.89
N PRO A 29 15.68 -11.08 -8.02
CA PRO A 29 14.67 -11.25 -9.06
C PRO A 29 15.19 -10.67 -10.37
N ILE A 30 14.82 -11.31 -11.48
CA ILE A 30 14.94 -10.70 -12.79
C ILE A 30 13.66 -9.90 -13.00
N ALA A 31 13.76 -8.59 -12.81
CA ALA A 31 12.63 -7.67 -13.01
C ALA A 31 12.01 -7.88 -14.40
N GLY A 32 10.68 -8.00 -14.46
CA GLY A 32 9.97 -8.25 -15.72
C GLY A 32 9.92 -9.71 -16.18
N CYS A 33 10.62 -10.63 -15.52
CA CYS A 33 10.52 -12.08 -15.80
C CYS A 33 9.97 -12.87 -14.61
N ASP A 34 10.13 -12.34 -13.39
CA ASP A 34 9.58 -12.94 -12.18
C ASP A 34 8.17 -12.39 -11.92
N ASP A 35 7.16 -13.11 -12.39
CA ASP A 35 5.75 -12.71 -12.28
C ASP A 35 5.31 -12.50 -10.83
N GLN A 36 5.88 -13.26 -9.89
CA GLN A 36 5.57 -13.13 -8.47
C GLN A 36 6.17 -11.84 -7.91
N PHE A 37 7.43 -11.55 -8.22
CA PHE A 37 8.06 -10.28 -7.83
C PHE A 37 7.36 -9.06 -8.46
N ASN A 38 7.00 -9.16 -9.75
CA ASN A 38 6.27 -8.11 -10.46
C ASN A 38 4.88 -7.86 -9.83
N SER A 39 4.22 -8.92 -9.37
CA SER A 39 2.94 -8.82 -8.65
C SER A 39 3.09 -8.10 -7.31
N LEU A 40 4.16 -8.41 -6.55
CA LEU A 40 4.46 -7.72 -5.29
C LEU A 40 4.70 -6.22 -5.48
N LEU A 41 5.44 -5.83 -6.54
CA LEU A 41 5.64 -4.42 -6.89
C LEU A 41 4.33 -3.73 -7.26
N SER A 42 3.50 -4.38 -8.08
CA SER A 42 2.22 -3.85 -8.52
C SER A 42 1.25 -3.64 -7.35
N GLU A 43 1.19 -4.60 -6.42
CA GLU A 43 0.32 -4.50 -5.25
C GLU A 43 0.82 -3.43 -4.25
N ARG A 44 2.13 -3.32 -4.05
CA ARG A 44 2.73 -2.22 -3.27
C ARG A 44 2.29 -0.85 -3.82
N ASP A 45 2.36 -0.67 -5.14
CA ASP A 45 2.05 0.60 -5.78
C ASP A 45 0.55 0.91 -5.67
N ARG A 46 -0.30 -0.09 -5.90
CA ARG A 46 -1.75 0.01 -5.72
C ARG A 46 -2.13 0.42 -4.30
N LEU A 47 -1.55 -0.22 -3.29
CA LEU A 47 -1.83 0.07 -1.88
C LEU A 47 -1.31 1.44 -1.46
N THR A 48 -0.16 1.86 -1.99
CA THR A 48 0.38 3.20 -1.75
C THR A 48 -0.57 4.27 -2.31
N GLN A 49 -1.08 4.10 -3.52
CA GLN A 49 -2.08 5.01 -4.09
C GLN A 49 -3.38 5.02 -3.29
N LYS A 50 -3.85 3.85 -2.84
CA LYS A 50 -5.06 3.73 -2.02
C LYS A 50 -4.90 4.47 -0.68
N LEU A 51 -3.73 4.33 -0.03
CA LEU A 51 -3.41 5.04 1.20
C LEU A 51 -3.38 6.55 0.98
N TYR A 52 -2.76 7.00 -0.10
CA TYR A 52 -2.70 8.41 -0.46
C TYR A 52 -4.09 9.02 -0.61
N ARG A 53 -4.99 8.36 -1.34
CA ARG A 53 -6.38 8.81 -1.50
C ARG A 53 -7.10 8.90 -0.16
N LEU A 54 -6.95 7.90 0.72
CA LEU A 54 -7.59 7.91 2.05
C LEU A 54 -7.07 9.05 2.94
N VAL A 55 -5.80 9.43 2.79
CA VAL A 55 -5.21 10.57 3.51
C VAL A 55 -5.77 11.89 2.97
N GLN A 56 -5.84 12.06 1.64
CA GLN A 56 -6.37 13.27 1.01
C GLN A 56 -7.86 13.49 1.34
N THR A 57 -8.69 12.44 1.21
CA THR A 57 -10.12 12.54 1.52
C THR A 57 -10.43 12.88 2.99
N GLY A 58 -9.44 12.77 3.89
CA GLY A 58 -9.56 13.17 5.30
C GLY A 58 -9.10 14.60 5.59
N GLN A 59 -8.41 15.27 4.67
CA GLN A 59 -7.86 16.64 4.85
C GLN A 59 -8.74 17.72 4.20
N ASP A 60 -9.61 17.34 3.27
CA ASP A 60 -10.46 18.27 2.52
C ASP A 60 -11.65 18.84 3.33
N SER A 61 -11.85 18.39 4.58
CA SER A 61 -12.95 18.81 5.46
C SER A 61 -12.54 19.79 6.58
N GLU A 62 -11.26 20.17 6.70
CA GLU A 62 -10.77 21.12 7.72
C GLU A 62 -10.44 22.52 7.16
N ASN A 63 -10.71 22.79 5.88
CA ASN A 63 -10.51 24.12 5.25
C ASN A 63 -11.78 24.63 4.53
N LEU A 64 -12.90 24.71 5.24
CA LEU A 64 -14.09 25.48 4.85
C LEU A 64 -14.73 26.14 6.07
#